data_AF-A0A448XF28-F1
#
_entry.id   AF-A0A448XF28-F1
#
_cell.length_a   1.000
_cell.length_b   1.000
_cell.length_c   1.000
_cell.angle_alpha   90.00
_cell.angle_beta   90.00
_cell.angle_gamma   90.00
#
_symmetry.space_group_name_H-M   'P 1'
#
loop_
_entity.id
_entity.type
_entity.pdbx_description
1 polymer ?
#
loop_
_entity_poly.entity_id
_entity_poly.type
_entity_poly.pdbx_seq_one_letter_code
_entity_poly.pdbx_strand_id
1 'polypeptide(L)'
;MIWRSLAPCVVIGRHQCVWQETNPQELAHRGWSLARRASGGGAVFHDAGNINVTFMEARRSLDRTACNRFLADLLTSRWPYLDVRVGSRYDMWLARSKESDHSDVN
;
A
#
# COMPACT_ATOMS: atom_id res chain seq x y z
N MET A 1 -14.84 -0.03 -1.98
CA MET A 1 -14.58 1.35 -2.43
C MET A 1 -13.17 1.44 -3.00
N ILE A 2 -12.99 2.14 -4.13
CA ILE A 2 -11.68 2.39 -4.76
C ILE A 2 -11.53 3.90 -4.91
N TRP A 3 -10.40 4.46 -4.49
CA TRP A 3 -10.14 5.91 -4.53
C TRP A 3 -8.64 6.23 -4.62
N ARG A 4 -8.32 7.50 -4.90
CA ARG A 4 -6.95 8.00 -4.99
C ARG A 4 -6.84 9.39 -4.36
N SER A 5 -5.66 9.73 -3.86
CA SER A 5 -5.33 11.11 -3.47
C SER A 5 -4.62 11.75 -4.66
N LEU A 6 -5.23 12.76 -5.28
CA LEU A 6 -4.62 13.39 -6.46
C LEU A 6 -3.39 14.24 -6.09
N ALA A 7 -3.46 14.93 -4.95
CA ALA A 7 -2.33 15.68 -4.41
C ALA A 7 -1.47 14.80 -3.48
N PRO A 8 -0.14 15.00 -3.48
CA PRO A 8 0.75 14.33 -2.54
C PRO A 8 0.36 14.50 -1.08
N CYS A 9 0.33 13.40 -0.32
CA CYS A 9 0.08 13.44 1.10
C CYS A 9 0.73 12.27 1.85
N VAL A 10 0.94 12.46 3.16
CA VAL A 10 1.33 11.39 4.07
C VAL A 10 0.14 11.02 4.94
N VAL A 11 -0.13 9.73 5.04
CA VAL A 11 -1.21 9.18 5.87
C VAL A 11 -0.63 8.31 6.99
N ILE A 12 -0.81 8.76 8.23
CA ILE A 12 -0.32 8.06 9.42
C ILE A 12 -1.42 7.23 10.09
N GLY A 13 -1.01 6.14 10.76
CA GLY A 13 -1.92 5.29 11.54
C GLY A 13 -2.48 5.99 12.78
N ARG A 14 -3.60 5.47 13.30
CA ARG A 14 -4.34 6.04 14.44
C ARG A 14 -3.46 6.41 15.64
N HIS A 15 -2.50 5.55 15.99
CA HIS A 15 -1.69 5.68 17.21
C HIS A 15 -0.23 6.08 16.96
N GLN A 16 0.11 6.53 15.75
CA GLN A 16 1.49 6.90 15.44
C GLN A 16 1.83 8.34 15.79
N CYS A 17 3.09 8.56 16.19
CA CYS A 17 3.63 9.88 16.45
C CYS A 17 4.05 10.55 15.14
N VAL A 18 3.47 11.73 14.86
CA VAL A 18 3.73 12.48 13.62
C VAL A 18 5.23 12.73 13.39
N TRP A 19 5.94 13.15 14.45
CA TRP A 19 7.35 13.53 14.40
C TRP A 19 8.32 12.36 14.27
N GLN A 20 7.89 11.14 14.58
CA GLN A 20 8.71 9.94 14.42
C GLN A 20 8.59 9.34 13.02
N GLU A 21 7.43 9.52 12.38
CA GLU A 21 7.12 8.93 11.08
C GLU A 21 7.37 9.88 9.90
N THR A 22 7.39 11.19 10.17
CA THR A 22 7.41 12.22 9.12
C THR A 22 8.27 13.41 9.53
N ASN A 23 8.60 14.26 8.55
CA ASN A 23 9.13 15.60 8.80
C ASN A 23 8.06 16.65 8.46
N PRO A 24 7.25 17.13 9.43
CA PRO A 24 6.17 18.09 9.19
C PRO A 24 6.62 19.40 8.58
N GLN A 25 7.85 19.86 8.86
CA GLN A 25 8.40 21.08 8.27
C GLN A 25 8.58 20.88 6.76
N GLU A 26 9.15 19.74 6.37
CA GLU A 26 9.34 19.40 4.96
C GLU A 26 8.01 19.19 4.24
N LEU A 27 7.02 18.56 4.89
CA LEU A 27 5.68 18.41 4.32
C LEU A 27 5.04 19.77 4.05
N ALA A 28 5.13 20.71 5.01
CA ALA A 28 4.61 22.06 4.85
C ALA A 28 5.34 22.82 3.73
N HIS A 29 6.67 22.73 3.66
CA HIS A 29 7.47 23.37 2.61
C HIS A 29 7.10 22.85 1.20
N ARG A 30 6.78 21.56 1.09
CA ARG A 30 6.36 20.92 -0.17
C ARG A 30 4.88 21.11 -0.48
N GLY A 31 4.09 21.68 0.43
CA GLY A 31 2.63 21.75 0.32
C GLY A 31 1.95 20.38 0.38
N TRP A 32 2.58 19.38 0.98
CA TRP A 32 2.05 18.03 1.10
C TRP A 32 1.18 17.90 2.35
N SER A 33 -0.01 17.34 2.17
CA SER A 33 -0.95 17.20 3.28
C SER A 33 -0.54 16.07 4.23
N LEU A 34 -0.90 16.21 5.51
CA LEU A 34 -0.74 15.16 6.52
C LEU A 34 -2.11 14.77 7.07
N ALA A 35 -2.45 13.48 6.98
CA ALA A 35 -3.71 12.94 7.48
C ALA A 35 -3.50 11.80 8.47
N ARG A 36 -4.38 11.69 9.47
CA ARG A 36 -4.43 10.55 10.40
C ARG A 36 -5.66 9.69 10.10
N ARG A 37 -5.45 8.41 9.77
CA ARG A 37 -6.56 7.48 9.51
C ARG A 37 -7.07 6.83 10.81
N ALA A 38 -8.33 6.38 10.77
CA ALA A 38 -8.97 5.70 11.91
C ALA A 38 -8.43 4.27 12.15
N SER A 39 -7.83 3.64 11.14
CA SER A 39 -7.19 2.32 11.26
C SER A 39 -5.77 2.42 11.82
N GLY A 40 -5.26 1.32 12.37
CA GLY A 40 -3.87 1.20 12.80
C GLY A 40 -2.87 1.01 11.64
N GLY A 41 -1.66 0.55 11.95
CA GLY A 41 -0.55 0.36 11.00
C GLY A 41 0.41 1.55 10.94
N GLY A 42 1.33 1.54 9.97
CA GLY A 42 2.39 2.54 9.80
C GLY A 42 1.99 3.79 9.02
N ALA A 43 2.96 4.63 8.69
CA ALA A 43 2.81 5.75 7.76
C ALA A 43 3.02 5.32 6.30
N VAL A 44 2.25 5.92 5.38
CA VAL A 44 2.37 5.70 3.93
C VAL A 44 2.24 7.02 3.18
N PHE A 45 2.86 7.11 2.00
CA PHE A 45 2.74 8.25 1.11
C PHE A 45 1.72 7.95 0.00
N HIS A 46 0.87 8.91 -0.33
CA HIS A 46 -0.08 8.83 -1.44
C HIS A 46 0.18 9.94 -2.46
N ASP A 47 0.03 9.59 -3.72
CA ASP A 47 -0.12 10.50 -4.86
C ASP A 47 -1.10 9.91 -5.91
N ALA A 48 -1.17 10.53 -7.09
CA ALA A 48 -2.05 10.11 -8.18
C ALA A 48 -1.73 8.71 -8.75
N GLY A 49 -0.51 8.20 -8.52
CA GLY A 49 -0.05 6.86 -8.89
C GLY A 49 -0.47 5.78 -7.89
N ASN A 50 -0.92 6.14 -6.68
CA ASN A 50 -1.36 5.17 -5.68
C ASN A 50 -2.87 4.94 -5.72
N ILE A 51 -3.26 3.66 -5.74
CA ILE A 51 -4.67 3.23 -5.63
C ILE A 51 -4.94 2.76 -4.21
N ASN A 52 -5.96 3.34 -3.58
CA ASN A 52 -6.45 2.92 -2.28
C ASN A 52 -7.73 2.09 -2.44
N VAL A 53 -7.71 0.86 -1.91
CA VAL A 53 -8.86 -0.05 -1.93
C VAL A 53 -9.36 -0.27 -0.51
N THR A 54 -10.66 -0.19 -0.30
CA THR A 54 -11.31 -0.41 0.99
C THR A 54 -12.44 -1.42 0.84
N PHE A 55 -12.30 -2.55 1.54
CA PHE A 55 -13.37 -3.53 1.74
C PHE A 55 -14.11 -3.20 3.03
N MET A 56 -15.43 -3.21 2.98
CA MET A 56 -16.29 -2.93 4.13
C MET A 56 -17.26 -4.09 4.29
N GLU A 57 -17.23 -4.69 5.48
CA GLU A 57 -18.03 -5.86 5.83
C GLU A 57 -18.28 -5.80 7.35
N ALA A 58 -19.26 -6.56 7.84
CA ALA A 58 -19.44 -6.71 9.29
C ALA A 58 -18.15 -7.25 9.93
N ARG A 59 -17.79 -6.75 11.12
CA ARG A 59 -16.53 -7.11 11.80
C ARG A 59 -16.33 -8.63 11.96
N ARG A 60 -17.42 -9.37 12.19
CA ARG A 60 -17.39 -10.83 12.39
C ARG A 60 -17.11 -11.60 11.10
N SER A 61 -17.35 -10.98 9.95
CA SER A 61 -17.28 -11.62 8.64
C SER A 61 -16.10 -11.12 7.79
N LEU A 62 -15.40 -10.06 8.22
CA LEU A 62 -14.28 -9.50 7.48
C LEU A 62 -13.04 -10.41 7.54
N ASP A 63 -12.79 -11.16 6.47
CA ASP A 63 -11.54 -11.88 6.25
C ASP A 63 -10.57 -11.07 5.39
N ARG A 64 -9.55 -10.49 6.04
CA ARG A 64 -8.51 -9.69 5.37
C ARG A 64 -7.66 -10.51 4.41
N THR A 65 -7.45 -11.79 4.70
CA THR A 65 -6.66 -12.68 3.84
C THR A 65 -7.45 -12.97 2.57
N ALA A 66 -8.76 -13.21 2.67
CA ALA A 66 -9.63 -13.34 1.50
C ALA A 66 -9.63 -12.08 0.63
N CYS A 67 -9.73 -10.89 1.24
CA CYS A 67 -9.66 -9.63 0.49
C CYS A 67 -8.34 -9.45 -0.27
N ASN A 68 -7.20 -9.77 0.35
CA ASN A 68 -5.89 -9.66 -0.31
C ASN A 68 -5.71 -10.71 -1.41
N ARG A 69 -6.16 -11.94 -1.18
CA ARG A 69 -6.15 -13.00 -2.23
C ARG A 69 -6.98 -12.59 -3.43
N PHE A 70 -8.19 -12.07 -3.21
CA PHE A 70 -9.03 -11.54 -4.29
C PHE A 70 -8.30 -10.47 -5.12
N LEU A 71 -7.58 -9.54 -4.48
CA LEU A 71 -6.80 -8.54 -5.20
C LEU A 71 -5.62 -9.16 -5.96
N ALA A 72 -4.88 -10.08 -5.35
CA ALA A 72 -3.77 -10.77 -6.00
C ALA A 72 -4.24 -11.55 -7.24
N ASP A 73 -5.32 -12.33 -7.11
CA ASP A 73 -5.91 -13.10 -8.21
C ASP A 73 -6.40 -12.19 -9.34
N LEU A 74 -7.03 -11.06 -9.01
CA LEU A 74 -7.46 -10.05 -9.99
C LEU A 74 -6.27 -9.47 -10.76
N LEU A 75 -5.18 -9.11 -10.05
CA LEU A 75 -3.97 -8.56 -10.66
C LEU A 75 -3.30 -9.57 -11.58
N THR A 76 -3.11 -10.81 -11.14
CA THR A 76 -2.50 -11.87 -11.94
C THR A 76 -3.39 -12.29 -13.11
N SER A 77 -4.71 -12.28 -12.96
CA SER A 77 -5.63 -12.52 -14.08
C SER A 77 -5.51 -11.45 -15.17
N ARG A 78 -5.39 -10.17 -14.76
CA ARG A 78 -5.28 -9.05 -15.71
C ARG A 78 -3.89 -8.89 -16.31
N TRP A 79 -2.86 -9.23 -15.55
CA TRP A 79 -1.44 -9.16 -15.91
C TRP A 79 -0.74 -10.46 -15.50
N PRO A 80 -0.83 -11.51 -16.34
CA PRO A 80 -0.30 -12.84 -16.01
C PRO A 80 1.21 -12.91 -15.76
N TYR A 81 1.95 -11.88 -16.18
CA TYR A 81 3.40 -11.77 -15.97
C TYR A 81 3.79 -11.23 -14.58
N LEU A 82 2.83 -10.78 -13.76
CA LEU A 82 3.11 -10.33 -12.39
C LEU A 82 3.07 -11.51 -11.41
N ASP A 83 4.21 -11.79 -10.75
CA ASP A 83 4.27 -12.69 -9.58
C ASP A 83 3.88 -11.90 -8.32
N VAL A 84 2.58 -11.86 -8.04
CA VAL A 84 2.01 -11.19 -6.85
C VAL A 84 1.85 -12.20 -5.72
N ARG A 85 2.46 -11.91 -4.56
CA ARG A 85 2.42 -12.77 -3.36
C ARG A 85 1.81 -12.06 -2.17
N VAL A 86 0.96 -12.75 -1.42
CA VAL A 86 0.36 -12.25 -0.18
C VAL A 86 1.15 -12.75 1.02
N GLY A 87 1.67 -11.82 1.84
CA GLY A 87 2.41 -12.11 3.07
C GLY A 87 1.50 -12.32 4.28
N SER A 88 2.10 -12.80 5.38
CA SER A 88 1.37 -13.13 6.62
C SER A 88 0.83 -11.91 7.38
N ARG A 89 1.34 -10.70 7.10
CA ARG A 89 0.86 -9.45 7.69
C ARG A 89 -0.03 -8.65 6.72
N TYR A 90 -0.57 -9.31 5.69
CA TYR A 90 -1.47 -8.74 4.67
C TYR A 90 -0.82 -7.77 3.69
N ASP A 91 0.50 -7.75 3.65
CA ASP A 91 1.35 -7.16 2.63
C ASP A 91 1.25 -7.93 1.30
N MET A 92 1.35 -7.22 0.18
CA MET A 92 1.48 -7.81 -1.16
C MET A 92 2.83 -7.45 -1.77
N TRP A 93 3.52 -8.45 -2.30
CA TRP A 93 4.84 -8.31 -2.91
C TRP A 93 4.77 -8.61 -4.39
N LEU A 94 5.55 -7.88 -5.19
CA LEU A 94 5.88 -8.28 -6.54
C LEU A 94 7.24 -8.98 -6.51
N ALA A 95 7.29 -10.27 -6.80
CA ALA A 95 8.58 -10.95 -6.96
C ALA A 95 9.19 -10.58 -8.32
N ARG A 96 10.51 -10.43 -8.39
CA ARG A 96 11.21 -10.36 -9.69
C ARG A 96 11.05 -11.70 -10.40
N SER A 97 10.77 -11.66 -11.71
CA SER A 97 10.92 -12.84 -12.55
C SER A 97 12.40 -13.27 -12.54
N LYS A 98 12.66 -14.58 -12.57
CA LYS A 98 14.03 -15.14 -12.56
C LYS A 98 14.86 -14.84 -13.82
N GLU A 99 14.37 -13.99 -14.73
CA GLU A 99 14.98 -13.73 -16.03
C GLU A 99 16.05 -12.63 -16.03
N SER A 100 16.29 -11.96 -14.90
CA SER A 100 17.28 -10.86 -14.79
C SER A 100 18.46 -11.18 -13.87
N ASP A 101 18.89 -12.44 -13.80
CA ASP A 101 20.04 -12.89 -12.97
C ASP A 101 21.20 -13.44 -13.83
N HIS A 102 21.27 -13.07 -15.11
CA HIS A 102 22.34 -13.45 -16.05
C HIS A 102 22.99 -12.23 -16.73
N SER A 103 23.50 -11.31 -15.92
CA SER A 103 24.52 -10.36 -16.39
C SER A 103 25.16 -9.69 -15.17
N ASP A 104 26.05 -10.41 -14.49
CA ASP A 104 27.14 -9.84 -13.68
C ASP A 104 28.07 -10.99 -13.22
N VAL A 105 28.60 -11.74 -14.18
CA VAL A 105 29.85 -12.51 -14.03
C VAL A 105 30.64 -12.35 -15.33
N ASN A 106 31.44 -11.30 -15.39
CA ASN A 106 32.79 -11.24 -15.97
C ASN A 106 33.34 -9.81 -15.90
#